data_AF-A0A9E2FIB8-F1
#
_entry.id   AF-A0A9E2FIB8-F1
#
_cell.length_a   1.000
_cell.length_b   1.000
_cell.length_c   1.000
_cell.angle_alpha   90.00
_cell.angle_beta   90.00
_cell.angle_gamma   90.00
#
_symmetry.space_group_name_H-M   'P 1'
#
loop_
_entity.id
_entity.type
_entity.pdbx_description
1 polymer ?
#
loop_
_entity_poly.entity_id
_entity_poly.type
_entity_poly.pdbx_seq_one_letter_code
_entity_poly.pdbx_strand_id
1 'polypeptide(L)'
;KSTLLSRISRARPKIADYPFTTLVPNLGTVALSGFRRFVVADIPGLIEGAHEGAGLGDTFLRHIERTRIILHLVDLFPMEGQLNPTTAYHTIRRELEKYSPTLAGKRELIVANKLDLAGRDDPPEMEDLGRELGARVMGISAVSGRGIEAVVNQLWRMLEEEKAAPG
;
A
#
# COMPACT_ATOMS: atom_id res chain seq x y z
N LYS A 1 -5.52 -1.82 -5.41
CA LYS A 1 -4.94 -0.52 -4.98
C LYS A 1 -5.89 0.65 -5.27
N SER A 2 -6.21 0.94 -6.53
CA SER A 2 -7.05 2.09 -6.93
C SER A 2 -8.44 2.11 -6.28
N THR A 3 -9.09 0.95 -6.12
CA THR A 3 -10.37 0.83 -5.39
C THR A 3 -10.23 1.29 -3.93
N LEU A 4 -9.17 0.86 -3.24
CA LEU A 4 -8.90 1.26 -1.86
C LEU A 4 -8.64 2.76 -1.78
N LEU A 5 -7.74 3.28 -2.64
CA LEU A 5 -7.40 4.71 -2.68
C LEU A 5 -8.64 5.59 -2.89
N SER A 6 -9.49 5.21 -3.84
CA SER A 6 -10.74 5.93 -4.15
C SER A 6 -11.70 5.92 -2.97
N ARG A 7 -11.72 4.84 -2.18
CA ARG A 7 -12.61 4.69 -1.02
C ARG A 7 -12.12 5.45 0.21
N ILE A 8 -10.80 5.53 0.44
CA ILE A 8 -10.22 6.22 1.61
C ILE A 8 -9.98 7.72 1.36
N SER A 9 -9.92 8.15 0.10
CA SER A 9 -9.70 9.55 -0.23
C SER A 9 -10.98 10.37 -0.17
N ARG A 10 -10.97 11.43 0.64
CA ARG A 10 -12.09 12.40 0.75
C ARG A 10 -12.14 13.40 -0.41
N ALA A 11 -11.03 13.59 -1.12
CA ALA A 11 -10.96 14.37 -2.35
C ALA A 11 -10.83 13.41 -3.54
N ARG A 12 -11.43 13.74 -4.70
CA ARG A 12 -11.11 13.01 -5.95
C ARG A 12 -9.60 12.94 -6.09
N PRO A 13 -9.03 11.78 -6.46
CA PRO A 13 -7.59 11.66 -6.64
C PRO A 13 -7.08 12.82 -7.49
N LYS A 14 -6.19 13.63 -6.94
CA LYS A 14 -5.54 14.67 -7.74
C LYS A 14 -4.47 13.95 -8.53
N ILE A 15 -4.63 13.94 -9.86
CA ILE A 15 -3.55 13.67 -10.79
C ILE A 15 -2.52 14.75 -10.49
N ALA A 16 -1.37 14.38 -9.93
CA ALA A 16 -0.31 15.34 -9.74
C ALA A 16 0.43 15.48 -11.08
N ASP A 17 0.26 16.63 -11.72
CA ASP A 17 1.00 16.99 -12.93
C ASP A 17 2.47 17.22 -12.57
N TYR A 18 3.22 16.12 -12.46
CA TYR A 18 4.67 16.17 -12.35
C TYR A 18 5.23 16.28 -13.78
N PRO A 19 5.79 17.45 -14.17
CA PRO A 19 6.06 17.78 -15.58
C PRO A 19 7.14 16.94 -16.27
N PHE A 20 7.68 15.93 -15.59
CA PHE A 20 8.77 15.07 -16.06
C PHE A 20 8.49 13.57 -15.85
N THR A 21 7.27 13.20 -15.44
CA THR A 21 6.89 11.79 -15.22
C THR A 21 6.04 11.27 -16.38
N THR A 22 6.38 10.12 -16.96
CA THR A 22 5.47 9.42 -17.90
C THR A 22 4.33 8.70 -17.17
N LEU A 23 4.53 8.34 -15.90
CA LEU A 23 3.54 7.70 -15.03
C LEU A 23 3.16 8.66 -13.90
N VAL A 24 1.89 9.07 -13.89
CA VAL A 24 1.37 9.96 -12.84
C VAL A 24 0.92 9.13 -11.63
N PRO A 25 1.47 9.38 -10.42
CA PRO A 25 0.97 8.75 -9.21
C PRO A 25 -0.47 9.20 -8.91
N ASN A 26 -1.29 8.27 -8.43
CA ASN A 26 -2.60 8.63 -7.90
C ASN A 26 -2.45 9.00 -6.42
N LEU A 27 -2.74 10.25 -6.06
CA LEU A 27 -2.73 10.71 -4.67
C LEU A 27 -4.14 10.83 -4.10
N GLY A 28 -4.29 10.46 -2.83
CA GLY A 28 -5.51 10.62 -2.06
C GLY A 28 -5.22 11.29 -0.72
N THR A 29 -6.17 12.09 -0.23
CA THR A 29 -6.13 12.65 1.13
C THR A 29 -7.11 11.89 2.01
N VAL A 30 -6.57 11.20 3.01
CA VAL A 30 -7.35 10.49 4.01
C VAL A 30 -7.54 11.42 5.20
N ALA A 31 -8.79 11.59 5.65
CA ALA A 31 -9.08 12.40 6.83
C ALA A 31 -9.89 11.59 7.84
N LEU A 32 -9.40 11.54 9.07
CA LEU A 32 -10.02 10.89 10.21
C LEU A 32 -10.79 11.94 11.05
N SER A 33 -11.36 11.50 12.17
CA SER A 33 -11.96 12.40 13.18
C SER A 33 -10.92 13.33 13.81
N GLY A 34 -11.35 14.48 14.33
CA GLY A 34 -10.48 15.41 15.04
C GLY A 34 -9.43 16.11 14.17
N PHE A 35 -9.79 16.51 12.95
CA PHE A 35 -8.91 17.23 11.99
C PHE A 35 -7.63 16.48 11.56
N ARG A 36 -7.50 15.20 11.92
CA ARG A 36 -6.37 14.35 11.53
C ARG A 36 -6.41 14.02 10.05
N ARG A 37 -5.29 14.20 9.35
CA ARG A 37 -5.16 14.02 7.89
C ARG A 37 -3.81 13.47 7.50
N PHE A 38 -3.79 12.58 6.51
CA PHE A 38 -2.56 12.13 5.87
C PHE A 38 -2.78 11.92 4.37
N VAL A 39 -1.68 11.88 3.62
CA VAL A 39 -1.68 11.66 2.18
C VAL A 39 -1.29 10.20 1.91
N VAL A 40 -2.00 9.58 0.98
CA VAL A 40 -1.67 8.25 0.44
C VAL A 40 -1.36 8.44 -1.04
N ALA A 41 -0.30 7.80 -1.51
CA ALA A 41 0.02 7.73 -2.93
C ALA A 41 0.03 6.28 -3.37
N ASP A 42 -0.58 5.99 -4.52
CA ASP A 42 -0.37 4.74 -5.23
C ASP A 42 0.93 4.84 -6.01
N ILE A 43 1.83 3.88 -5.82
CA ILE A 43 3.10 3.79 -6.55
C ILE A 43 2.83 3.04 -7.86
N PRO A 44 2.84 3.72 -9.03
CA PRO A 44 2.72 3.06 -10.32
C PRO A 44 4.04 2.34 -10.67
N GLY A 45 3.94 1.24 -11.43
CA GLY A 45 5.11 0.67 -12.10
C GLY A 45 6.15 -0.05 -11.23
N LEU A 46 5.77 -0.69 -10.11
CA LEU A 46 6.70 -1.66 -9.47
C LEU A 46 6.96 -2.89 -10.36
N ILE A 47 6.06 -3.16 -11.31
CA ILE A 47 6.07 -4.33 -12.20
C ILE A 47 6.82 -4.01 -13.50
N GLU A 48 7.69 -4.93 -13.92
CA GLU A 48 8.45 -5.04 -15.19
C GLU A 48 8.60 -3.78 -16.07
N GLY A 49 9.84 -3.28 -16.18
CA GLY A 49 10.24 -2.22 -17.13
C GLY A 49 10.44 -0.82 -16.54
N ALA A 50 10.05 -0.56 -15.29
CA ALA A 50 10.23 0.77 -14.68
C ALA A 50 11.69 1.13 -14.36
N HIS A 51 12.58 0.13 -14.28
CA HIS A 51 14.02 0.33 -14.07
C HIS A 51 14.78 0.58 -15.39
N GLU A 52 14.20 0.28 -16.56
CA GLU A 52 14.82 0.47 -17.87
C GLU A 52 14.49 1.85 -18.49
N GLY A 53 14.54 2.91 -17.68
CA GLY A 53 14.51 4.28 -18.20
C GLY A 53 13.11 4.88 -18.46
N ALA A 54 12.06 4.39 -17.80
CA ALA A 54 10.68 4.84 -18.01
C ALA A 54 10.36 6.30 -17.60
N GLY A 55 11.36 7.16 -17.33
CA GLY A 55 11.10 8.60 -17.17
C GLY A 55 10.22 8.94 -15.98
N LEU A 56 10.39 8.26 -14.84
CA LEU A 56 9.78 8.66 -13.57
C LEU A 56 10.50 9.89 -12.96
N GLY A 57 11.73 10.20 -13.40
CA GLY A 57 12.48 11.39 -12.98
C GLY A 57 12.93 11.38 -11.51
N ASP A 58 14.14 11.86 -11.24
CA ASP A 58 14.73 11.92 -9.89
C ASP A 58 13.85 12.67 -8.86
N THR A 59 13.03 13.60 -9.34
CA THR A 59 12.12 14.36 -8.48
C THR A 59 11.00 13.49 -7.92
N PHE A 60 10.43 12.57 -8.71
CA PHE A 60 9.38 11.67 -8.21
C PHE A 60 9.93 10.66 -7.20
N LEU A 61 11.12 10.11 -7.47
CA LEU A 61 11.83 9.22 -6.55
C LEU A 61 12.02 9.90 -5.19
N ARG A 62 12.55 11.13 -5.20
CA ARG A 62 12.72 11.93 -3.99
C ARG A 62 11.41 12.20 -3.26
N HIS A 63 10.27 12.27 -3.95
CA HIS A 63 8.96 12.43 -3.32
C HIS A 63 8.43 11.12 -2.72
N ILE A 64 8.57 9.99 -3.41
CA ILE A 64 8.22 8.68 -2.83
C ILE A 64 9.11 8.36 -1.63
N GLU A 65 10.38 8.73 -1.64
CA GLU A 65 11.28 8.51 -0.49
C GLU A 65 10.84 9.26 0.79
N ARG A 66 10.00 10.29 0.66
CA ARG A 66 9.35 10.97 1.80
C ARG A 66 8.21 10.15 2.41
N THR A 67 7.80 9.07 1.75
CA THR A 67 6.81 8.13 2.29
C THR A 67 7.40 7.47 3.54
N ARG A 68 6.62 7.50 4.61
CA ARG A 68 7.05 6.99 5.92
C ARG A 68 6.68 5.54 6.15
N ILE A 69 5.58 5.11 5.52
CA ILE A 69 4.99 3.79 5.71
C ILE A 69 4.57 3.24 4.36
N ILE A 70 4.86 1.96 4.14
CA ILE A 70 4.36 1.19 3.01
C ILE A 70 3.11 0.44 3.43
N LEU A 71 2.03 0.60 2.65
CA LEU A 71 0.83 -0.23 2.77
C LEU A 71 0.91 -1.33 1.70
N HIS A 72 1.23 -2.55 2.10
CA HIS A 72 1.33 -3.67 1.19
C HIS A 72 0.00 -4.40 1.08
N LEU A 73 -0.70 -4.18 -0.04
CA LEU A 73 -1.99 -4.80 -0.28
C LEU A 73 -1.80 -6.16 -0.99
N VAL A 74 -2.13 -7.24 -0.31
CA VAL A 74 -2.05 -8.62 -0.82
C VAL A 74 -3.45 -9.12 -1.17
N ASP A 75 -3.62 -9.74 -2.33
CA ASP A 75 -4.87 -10.40 -2.70
C ASP A 75 -4.96 -11.74 -1.98
N LEU A 76 -5.94 -11.91 -1.08
CA LEU A 76 -6.07 -13.14 -0.30
C LEU A 76 -6.70 -14.29 -1.11
N PHE A 77 -7.47 -13.94 -2.14
CA PHE A 77 -8.19 -14.89 -2.99
C PHE A 77 -7.82 -14.63 -4.46
N PRO A 78 -6.57 -14.93 -4.86
CA PRO A 78 -6.14 -14.81 -6.24
C PRO A 78 -6.95 -15.76 -7.14
N MET A 79 -7.20 -15.33 -8.37
CA MET A 79 -7.83 -16.19 -9.37
C MET A 79 -6.85 -17.27 -9.85
N GLU A 80 -7.36 -18.34 -10.46
CA GLU A 80 -6.52 -19.39 -11.05
C GLU A 80 -5.51 -18.79 -12.04
N GLY A 81 -4.25 -19.23 -11.93
CA GLY A 81 -3.13 -18.71 -12.73
C GLY A 81 -2.45 -17.46 -12.14
N GLN A 82 -2.99 -16.84 -11.09
CA GLN A 82 -2.30 -15.78 -10.36
C GLN A 82 -1.38 -16.37 -9.28
N LEU A 83 -0.36 -15.60 -8.89
CA LEU A 83 0.55 -15.99 -7.81
C LEU A 83 -0.22 -16.15 -6.49
N ASN A 84 0.14 -17.16 -5.70
CA ASN A 84 -0.39 -17.28 -4.34
C ASN A 84 0.01 -16.05 -3.49
N PRO A 85 -0.74 -15.73 -2.42
CA PRO A 85 -0.58 -14.48 -1.66
C PRO A 85 0.85 -14.22 -1.17
N THR A 86 1.51 -15.24 -0.61
CA THR A 86 2.88 -15.18 -0.10
C THR A 86 3.91 -14.94 -1.20
N THR A 87 3.77 -15.64 -2.33
CA THR A 87 4.67 -15.47 -3.47
C THR A 87 4.49 -14.09 -4.10
N ALA A 88 3.25 -13.62 -4.22
CA ALA A 88 2.94 -12.27 -4.71
C ALA A 88 3.60 -11.20 -3.82
N TYR A 89 3.45 -11.31 -2.49
CA TYR A 89 4.09 -10.42 -1.53
C TYR A 89 5.62 -10.38 -1.74
N HIS A 90 6.28 -11.54 -1.78
CA HIS A 90 7.73 -11.59 -1.95
C HIS A 90 8.20 -11.07 -3.31
N THR A 91 7.42 -11.25 -4.37
CA THR A 91 7.71 -10.67 -5.70
C THR A 91 7.72 -9.15 -5.63
N ILE A 92 6.65 -8.53 -5.08
CA ILE A 92 6.58 -7.07 -4.93
C ILE A 92 7.68 -6.56 -4.00
N ARG A 93 8.02 -7.27 -2.91
CA ARG A 93 9.13 -6.89 -2.01
C ARG A 93 10.47 -6.87 -2.74
N ARG A 94 10.76 -7.88 -3.59
CA ARG A 94 12.00 -7.90 -4.37
C ARG A 94 12.06 -6.77 -5.39
N GLU A 95 10.94 -6.44 -6.02
CA GLU A 95 10.84 -5.30 -6.94
C GLU A 95 11.07 -3.97 -6.20
N LEU A 96 10.45 -3.81 -5.03
CA LEU A 96 10.62 -2.63 -4.18
C LEU A 96 12.08 -2.44 -3.75
N GLU A 97 12.77 -3.53 -3.38
CA GLU A 97 14.20 -3.51 -3.02
C GLU A 97 15.08 -3.10 -4.20
N LYS A 98 14.83 -3.65 -5.39
CA LYS A 98 15.55 -3.26 -6.61
C LYS A 98 15.30 -1.80 -6.99
N TYR A 99 14.09 -1.32 -6.74
CA TYR A 99 13.67 0.04 -7.04
C TYR A 99 14.30 1.07 -6.09
N SER A 100 14.20 0.84 -4.79
CA SER A 100 14.77 1.71 -3.76
C SER A 100 14.94 0.94 -2.45
N PRO A 101 16.17 0.57 -2.07
CA PRO A 101 16.47 -0.03 -0.77
C PRO A 101 15.99 0.84 0.40
N THR A 102 16.10 2.16 0.26
CA THR A 102 15.60 3.13 1.26
C THR A 102 14.09 3.01 1.46
N LEU A 103 13.32 2.83 0.39
CA LEU A 103 11.87 2.67 0.45
C LEU A 103 11.49 1.27 0.98
N ALA A 104 12.23 0.25 0.57
CA ALA A 104 12.03 -1.12 1.02
C ALA A 104 12.31 -1.28 2.53
N GLY A 105 13.21 -0.48 3.11
CA GLY A 105 13.49 -0.44 4.54
C GLY A 105 12.47 0.34 5.40
N LYS A 106 11.44 0.96 4.81
CA LYS A 106 10.41 1.67 5.57
C LYS A 106 9.51 0.71 6.34
N ARG A 107 8.87 1.20 7.40
CA ARG A 107 7.84 0.46 8.13
C ARG A 107 6.74 0.03 7.17
N GLU A 108 6.30 -1.22 7.28
CA GLU A 108 5.29 -1.80 6.39
C GLU A 108 4.06 -2.25 7.19
N LEU A 109 2.89 -2.03 6.61
CA LEU A 109 1.63 -2.61 7.06
C LEU A 109 1.11 -3.55 5.97
N ILE A 110 1.04 -4.84 6.28
CA ILE A 110 0.54 -5.86 5.36
C ILE A 110 -0.98 -5.98 5.51
N VAL A 111 -1.68 -5.88 4.39
CA VAL A 111 -3.14 -5.92 4.36
C VAL A 111 -3.63 -6.94 3.33
N ALA A 112 -4.29 -7.98 3.81
CA ALA A 112 -5.03 -8.94 3.01
C ALA A 112 -6.34 -8.31 2.52
N ASN A 113 -6.54 -8.27 1.20
CA ASN A 113 -7.72 -7.71 0.55
C ASN A 113 -8.67 -8.82 0.07
N LYS A 114 -9.89 -8.41 -0.29
CA LYS A 114 -10.99 -9.26 -0.77
C LYS A 114 -11.60 -10.18 0.29
N LEU A 115 -11.62 -9.75 1.56
CA LEU A 115 -12.31 -10.47 2.64
C LEU A 115 -13.81 -10.71 2.36
N ASP A 116 -14.43 -9.94 1.47
CA ASP A 116 -15.81 -10.17 1.04
C ASP A 116 -16.02 -11.57 0.43
N LEU A 117 -14.98 -12.19 -0.12
CA LEU A 117 -15.04 -13.54 -0.68
C LEU A 117 -14.99 -14.65 0.39
N ALA A 118 -14.51 -14.33 1.58
CA ALA A 118 -14.37 -15.29 2.68
C ALA A 118 -15.67 -15.51 3.47
N GLY A 119 -16.60 -14.54 3.39
CA GLY A 119 -17.81 -14.52 4.21
C GLY A 119 -17.60 -14.30 5.72
N ARG A 120 -16.35 -14.13 6.18
CA ARG A 120 -15.95 -13.90 7.58
C ARG A 120 -14.78 -12.93 7.69
N ASP A 121 -14.50 -12.45 8.90
CA ASP A 121 -13.49 -11.40 9.15
C ASP A 121 -12.08 -11.96 9.41
N ASP A 122 -11.99 -13.23 9.77
CA ASP A 122 -10.80 -13.95 10.19
C ASP A 122 -10.65 -15.30 9.45
N PRO A 123 -10.58 -15.29 8.10
CA PRO A 123 -10.39 -16.53 7.36
C PRO A 123 -9.01 -17.15 7.61
N PRO A 124 -8.89 -18.49 7.61
CA PRO A 124 -7.64 -19.19 7.89
C PRO A 124 -6.52 -18.79 6.93
N GLU A 125 -6.83 -18.44 5.69
CA GLU A 125 -5.86 -17.96 4.69
C GLU A 125 -5.12 -16.70 5.17
N MET A 126 -5.77 -15.84 5.96
CA MET A 126 -5.13 -14.65 6.52
C MET A 126 -4.14 -14.99 7.64
N GLU A 127 -4.48 -15.97 8.46
CA GLU A 127 -3.58 -16.50 9.50
C GLU A 127 -2.39 -17.22 8.87
N ASP A 128 -2.64 -18.04 7.85
CA ASP A 128 -1.62 -18.75 7.09
C ASP A 128 -0.64 -17.76 6.43
N LEU A 129 -1.15 -16.71 5.79
CA LEU A 129 -0.33 -15.63 5.23
C LEU A 129 0.53 -14.97 6.32
N GLY A 130 -0.06 -14.63 7.47
CA GLY A 130 0.69 -14.03 8.58
C GLY A 130 1.78 -14.94 9.12
N ARG A 131 1.52 -16.24 9.23
CA ARG A 131 2.47 -17.25 9.67
C ARG A 131 3.62 -17.43 8.68
N GLU A 132 3.32 -17.53 7.38
CA GLU A 132 4.33 -17.68 6.33
C GLU A 132 5.23 -16.45 6.21
N LEU A 133 4.67 -15.25 6.39
CA LEU A 133 5.43 -13.99 6.36
C LEU A 133 6.14 -13.67 7.68
N GLY A 134 5.81 -14.36 8.77
CA GLY A 134 6.27 -14.01 10.12
C GLY A 134 5.86 -12.60 10.54
N ALA A 135 4.70 -12.12 10.07
CA ALA A 135 4.29 -10.74 10.20
C ALA A 135 2.79 -10.61 10.52
N ARG A 136 2.41 -9.51 11.17
CA ARG A 136 1.00 -9.21 11.42
C ARG A 136 0.31 -8.78 10.13
N VAL A 137 -0.79 -9.46 9.80
CA VAL A 137 -1.64 -9.14 8.65
C VAL A 137 -2.97 -8.56 9.16
N MET A 138 -3.43 -7.48 8.54
CA MET A 138 -4.79 -6.97 8.72
C MET A 138 -5.64 -7.33 7.51
N GLY A 139 -6.95 -7.50 7.70
CA GLY A 139 -7.86 -7.84 6.62
C GLY A 139 -8.80 -6.69 6.23
N ILE A 140 -9.04 -6.51 4.93
CA ILE A 140 -10.03 -5.59 4.40
C ILE A 140 -10.82 -6.18 3.22
N SER A 141 -11.92 -5.51 2.90
CA SER A 141 -12.52 -5.55 1.57
C SER A 141 -12.57 -4.14 1.01
N ALA A 142 -11.75 -3.85 0.00
CA ALA A 142 -11.78 -2.55 -0.69
C ALA A 142 -13.13 -2.28 -1.37
N VAL A 143 -13.86 -3.32 -1.77
CA VAL A 143 -15.15 -3.20 -2.47
C VAL A 143 -16.30 -2.94 -1.50
N SER A 144 -16.38 -3.65 -0.38
CA SER A 144 -17.46 -3.42 0.60
C SER A 144 -17.15 -2.28 1.59
N GLY A 145 -15.86 -2.03 1.85
CA GLY A 145 -15.39 -1.09 2.87
C GLY A 145 -15.07 -1.72 4.22
N ARG A 146 -15.32 -3.02 4.37
CA ARG A 146 -15.02 -3.77 5.59
C ARG A 146 -13.53 -3.66 5.96
N GLY A 147 -13.25 -3.45 7.25
CA GLY A 147 -11.89 -3.38 7.81
C GLY A 147 -11.09 -2.10 7.50
N ILE A 148 -11.56 -1.25 6.57
CA ILE A 148 -10.80 -0.08 6.12
C ILE A 148 -10.57 0.93 7.24
N GLU A 149 -11.57 1.18 8.09
CA GLU A 149 -11.42 2.10 9.21
C GLU A 149 -10.32 1.65 10.18
N ALA A 150 -10.24 0.34 10.46
CA ALA A 150 -9.20 -0.21 11.33
C ALA A 150 -7.81 -0.02 10.71
N VAL A 151 -7.65 -0.30 9.41
CA VAL A 151 -6.39 -0.08 8.68
C VAL A 151 -6.00 1.40 8.66
N VAL A 152 -6.93 2.30 8.39
CA VAL A 152 -6.68 3.76 8.36
C VAL A 152 -6.26 4.27 9.74
N ASN A 153 -6.90 3.81 10.82
CA ASN A 153 -6.50 4.16 12.18
C ASN A 153 -5.12 3.57 12.53
N GLN A 154 -4.81 2.35 12.09
CA GLN A 154 -3.50 1.75 12.31
C GLN A 154 -2.39 2.52 11.58
N LEU A 155 -2.61 2.89 10.32
CA LEU A 155 -1.69 3.74 9.55
C LEU A 155 -1.45 5.08 10.26
N TRP A 156 -2.51 5.71 10.78
CA TRP A 156 -2.37 6.94 11.56
C TRP A 156 -1.48 6.75 12.79
N ARG A 157 -1.70 5.68 13.58
CA ARG A 157 -0.87 5.38 14.76
C ARG A 157 0.59 5.20 14.40
N MET A 158 0.87 4.41 13.37
CA MET A 158 2.24 4.21 12.88
C MET A 158 2.88 5.52 12.40
N LEU A 159 2.12 6.43 11.77
CA LEU A 159 2.62 7.75 11.35
C LEU A 159 2.99 8.64 12.54
N GLU A 160 2.22 8.59 13.62
CA GLU A 160 2.48 9.35 14.84
C GLU A 160 3.69 8.80 15.59
N GLU A 161 3.83 7.47 15.69
CA GLU A 161 5.01 6.81 16.23
C GLU A 161 6.28 7.20 15.46
N GLU A 162 6.21 7.22 14.13
CA GLU A 162 7.33 7.63 13.27
C GLU A 162 7.70 9.12 13.45
N LYS A 163 6.73 9.98 13.78
CA LYS A 163 7.02 11.40 14.10
C LYS A 163 7.69 11.55 15.46
N ALA A 164 7.36 10.69 16.41
CA ALA A 164 7.86 10.75 17.78
C ALA A 164 9.24 10.10 17.94
N ALA A 165 9.65 9.22 17.01
CA ALA A 165 10.99 8.66 16.96
C ALA A 165 12.01 9.76 16.54
N PRO A 166 13.07 10.01 17.33
CA PRO A 166 14.19 10.83 16.85
C PRO A 166 14.88 10.08 15.70
N GLY A 167 15.02 10.78 14.56
CA GLY A 167 15.63 10.25 13.34
C GLY A 167 17.14 10.15 13.40
#